data_AF-A0A955CJ86-F1
#
_entry.id   AF-A0A955CJ86-F1
#
_cell.length_a   1.000
_cell.length_b   1.000
_cell.length_c   1.000
_cell.angle_alpha   90.00
_cell.angle_beta   90.00
_cell.angle_gamma   90.00
#
_symmetry.space_group_name_H-M   'P 1'
#
loop_
_entity.id
_entity.type
_entity.pdbx_description
1 polymer ?
#
loop_
_entity_poly.entity_id
_entity_poly.type
_entity_poly.pdbx_seq_one_letter_code
_entity_poly.pdbx_strand_id
1 'polypeptide(L)'
;MNIVFLVVALVLFIAFIAAAWMGARTWKIGHILLLAGLFLATFGLVYLTAGTLRTHQKYRERYNRLEQELAREVQQRDQLKNPQLAGPGQSLPELRAELGRLLLDRGRVWRGVTFSNFENSTLTINMSGWGDEACAKLGGTADEDSFDLEPVPMDEGDEPAGEVPAQKQHGIVEGMTLFLFEQSPIASIPEEVQTVLFGASDLAKRDQNGVCQLPTYYLGDFKVASVAPDSISLEPISRLAPDQLAAIENSNGASWALFEIMPIDRHDVFAGLDEAQLRMLMPQEGSGLTDAQYAGLMQSYLQDDQPADRSADPARTLKEVEFIKERTFDVDADTDEPQIDESFDHTGRAVLAQLRLGEPVVFQPGDTAYFDTNTADKLVADGFAKETDQPTKFVRRLRDYLYLFRSVGFEQEQVADTMSRLQSESATVIEAARKANEQIAYRTDERNKLREDKGNFDRELSVLQEYLGRIEQARTAQRQQLSALYRSNRNLTKQLESGRSGRLTSLAKPPQSQ
;
A
#
# COMPACT_ATOMS: atom_id res chain seq x y z
N MET A 1 56.11 40.88 35.85
CA MET A 1 56.67 42.23 36.11
C MET A 1 58.07 42.19 35.57
N ASN A 2 58.37 42.95 34.52
CA ASN A 2 59.64 42.81 33.79
C ASN A 2 60.81 43.14 34.74
N ILE A 3 61.87 42.32 34.71
CA ILE A 3 63.09 42.49 35.52
C ILE A 3 63.62 43.93 35.44
N VAL A 4 63.48 44.56 34.27
CA VAL A 4 63.82 45.97 34.01
C VAL A 4 63.16 46.94 35.00
N PHE A 5 61.88 46.75 35.34
CA PHE A 5 61.15 47.65 36.23
C PHE A 5 61.62 47.51 37.68
N LEU A 6 61.96 46.29 38.12
CA LEU A 6 62.55 46.04 39.43
C LEU A 6 63.95 46.66 39.54
N VAL A 7 64.76 46.56 38.48
CA VAL A 7 66.10 47.15 38.44
C VAL A 7 66.02 48.68 38.50
N VAL A 8 65.12 49.31 37.73
CA VAL A 8 64.93 50.76 37.75
C VAL A 8 64.40 51.24 39.11
N ALA A 9 63.42 50.53 39.69
CA ALA A 9 62.91 50.83 41.02
C ALA A 9 64.00 50.73 42.10
N LEU A 10 64.84 49.69 42.04
CA LEU A 10 65.97 49.50 42.95
C LEU A 10 66.99 50.64 42.82
N VAL A 11 67.35 51.03 41.59
CA VAL A 11 68.29 52.13 41.34
C VAL A 11 67.74 53.45 41.87
N LEU A 12 66.46 53.75 41.64
CA LEU A 12 65.81 54.96 42.17
C LEU A 12 65.73 54.95 43.70
N PHE A 13 65.49 53.78 44.31
CA PHE A 13 65.48 53.63 45.76
C PHE A 13 66.87 53.87 46.38
N ILE A 14 67.93 53.33 45.77
CA ILE A 14 69.30 53.57 46.20
C ILE A 14 69.66 55.05 46.05
N ALA A 15 69.31 55.68 44.92
CA ALA A 15 69.51 57.10 44.70
C ALA A 15 68.76 57.97 45.73
N PHE A 16 67.53 57.57 46.09
CA PHE A 16 66.74 58.23 47.12
C PHE A 16 67.41 58.15 48.50
N ILE A 17 67.90 56.97 48.90
CA ILE A 17 68.65 56.79 50.15
C ILE A 17 69.89 57.68 50.17
N ALA A 18 70.64 57.73 49.07
CA ALA A 18 71.84 58.57 48.96
C ALA A 18 71.51 60.06 49.08
N ALA A 19 70.44 60.54 48.44
CA ALA A 19 69.97 61.91 48.53
C ALA A 19 69.47 62.25 49.95
N ALA A 20 68.73 61.35 50.59
CA ALA A 20 68.25 61.51 51.97
C ALA A 20 69.43 61.58 52.96
N TRP A 21 70.46 60.76 52.77
CA TRP A 21 71.67 60.78 53.59
C TRP A 21 72.46 62.09 53.43
N MET A 22 72.61 62.59 52.20
CA MET A 22 73.25 63.90 51.95
C MET A 22 72.44 65.07 52.54
N GLY A 23 71.10 65.01 52.51
CA GLY A 23 70.21 66.02 53.08
C GLY A 23 70.09 65.97 54.61
N ALA A 24 70.46 64.86 55.25
CA ALA A 24 70.29 64.66 56.70
C ALA A 24 71.06 65.66 57.57
N ARG A 25 72.09 66.32 57.02
CA ARG A 25 72.90 67.31 57.73
C ARG A 25 72.28 68.71 57.75
N THR A 26 71.39 69.02 56.80
CA THR A 26 70.81 70.36 56.61
C THR A 26 69.33 70.41 56.96
N TRP A 27 68.62 69.28 56.94
CA TRP A 27 67.16 69.24 57.11
C TRP A 27 66.74 68.68 58.47
N LYS A 28 65.65 69.22 59.03
CA LYS A 28 65.01 68.65 60.24
C LYS A 28 64.41 67.28 59.92
N ILE A 29 64.47 66.37 60.89
CA ILE A 29 64.07 64.96 60.74
C ILE A 29 62.63 64.79 60.20
N GLY A 30 61.73 65.71 60.52
CA GLY A 30 60.35 65.69 60.05
C GLY A 30 60.20 65.83 58.53
N HIS A 31 61.07 66.61 57.86
CA HIS A 31 61.03 66.74 56.40
C HIS A 31 61.50 65.46 55.70
N ILE A 32 62.48 64.76 56.29
CA ILE A 32 63.00 63.50 55.75
C ILE A 32 61.93 62.40 55.84
N LEU A 33 61.24 62.31 56.97
CA LEU A 33 60.13 61.37 57.17
C LEU A 33 58.96 61.64 56.20
N LEU A 34 58.61 62.91 56.00
CA LEU A 34 57.56 63.30 55.07
C LEU A 34 57.92 62.93 53.63
N LEU A 35 59.16 63.20 53.21
CA LEU A 35 59.63 62.90 51.85
C LEU A 35 59.73 61.38 51.59
N ALA A 36 60.16 60.60 52.59
CA ALA A 36 60.13 59.14 52.54
C ALA A 36 58.70 58.58 52.46
N GLY A 37 57.76 59.15 53.24
CA GLY A 37 56.35 58.78 53.16
C GLY A 37 55.75 59.08 51.79
N LEU A 38 56.06 60.24 51.20
CA LEU A 38 55.58 60.64 49.88
C LEU A 38 56.19 59.77 48.77
N PHE A 39 57.47 59.41 48.87
CA PHE A 39 58.12 58.46 47.97
C PHE A 39 57.45 57.07 48.00
N LEU A 40 57.23 56.52 49.20
CA LEU A 40 56.54 55.23 49.35
C LEU A 40 55.10 55.30 48.81
N ALA A 41 54.38 56.39 49.04
CA ALA A 41 53.03 56.60 48.51
C ALA A 41 53.01 56.64 46.97
N THR A 42 53.99 57.32 46.34
CA THR A 42 54.10 57.32 44.87
C THR A 42 54.37 55.93 44.29
N PHE A 43 55.23 55.13 44.93
CA PHE A 43 55.45 53.75 44.51
C PHE A 43 54.21 52.87 44.70
N GLY A 44 53.47 53.05 45.79
CA GLY A 44 52.18 52.39 46.02
C GLY A 44 51.15 52.72 44.93
N LEU A 45 51.04 54.00 44.55
CA LEU A 45 50.19 54.45 43.44
C LEU A 45 50.62 53.85 42.10
N VAL A 46 51.92 53.84 41.78
CA VAL A 46 52.43 53.22 40.54
C VAL A 46 52.11 51.73 40.50
N TYR A 47 52.23 51.02 41.63
CA TYR A 47 51.85 49.61 41.71
C TYR A 47 50.35 49.38 41.46
N LEU A 48 49.48 50.20 42.07
CA LEU A 48 48.03 50.11 41.88
C LEU A 48 47.62 50.48 40.43
N THR A 49 48.23 51.52 39.85
CA THR A 49 47.99 51.89 38.44
C THR A 49 48.48 50.81 37.46
N ALA A 50 49.61 50.16 37.73
CA ALA A 50 50.06 49.01 36.93
C ALA A 50 49.12 47.81 37.06
N GLY A 51 48.60 47.54 38.27
CA GLY A 51 47.61 46.51 38.52
C GLY A 51 46.31 46.74 37.75
N THR A 52 45.76 47.97 37.83
CA THR A 52 44.56 48.37 37.09
C THR A 52 44.76 48.32 35.58
N LEU A 53 45.90 48.78 35.06
CA LEU A 53 46.22 48.70 33.63
C LEU A 53 46.28 47.25 33.12
N ARG A 54 46.91 46.35 33.90
CA ARG A 54 47.01 44.92 33.54
C ARG A 54 45.64 44.24 33.56
N THR A 55 44.80 44.58 34.54
CA THR A 55 43.42 44.12 34.60
C THR A 55 42.62 44.64 33.41
N HIS A 56 42.74 45.92 33.06
CA HIS A 56 42.09 46.51 31.90
C HIS A 56 42.56 45.89 30.58
N GLN A 57 43.84 45.56 30.45
CA GLN A 57 44.40 44.86 29.30
C GLN A 57 43.79 43.45 29.16
N LYS A 58 43.72 42.69 30.26
CA LYS A 58 43.06 41.37 30.26
C LYS A 58 41.58 41.46 29.88
N TYR A 59 40.86 42.47 30.37
CA TYR A 59 39.46 42.67 30.00
C TYR A 59 39.28 43.04 28.53
N ARG A 60 40.16 43.87 27.95
CA ARG A 60 40.15 44.16 26.51
C ARG A 60 40.43 42.92 25.66
N GLU A 61 41.43 42.13 26.04
CA GLU A 61 41.74 40.88 25.35
C GLU A 61 40.56 39.91 25.41
N ARG A 62 39.91 39.80 26.56
CA ARG A 62 38.70 38.97 26.72
C ARG A 62 37.52 39.50 25.91
N TYR A 63 37.30 40.82 25.89
CA TYR A 63 36.25 41.47 25.10
C TYR A 63 36.44 41.19 23.61
N ASN A 64 37.65 41.41 23.08
CA ASN A 64 37.95 41.17 21.66
C ASN A 64 37.78 39.69 21.27
N ARG A 65 38.11 38.74 22.17
CA ARG A 65 37.86 37.31 21.93
C ARG A 65 36.36 37.00 21.87
N LEU A 66 35.59 37.49 22.83
CA LEU A 66 34.14 37.29 22.87
C LEU A 66 33.45 37.93 21.66
N GLU A 67 33.93 39.08 21.18
CA GLU A 67 33.41 39.73 19.97
C GLU A 67 33.69 38.90 18.71
N GLN A 68 34.89 38.29 18.61
CA GLN A 68 35.21 37.37 17.52
C GLN A 68 34.41 36.05 17.59
N GLU A 69 34.21 35.51 18.79
CA GLU A 69 33.36 34.33 19.01
C GLU A 69 31.91 34.63 18.62
N LEU A 70 31.35 35.76 19.08
CA LEU A 70 30.00 36.20 18.71
C LEU A 70 29.84 36.36 17.20
N ALA A 71 30.81 36.96 16.51
CA ALA A 71 30.77 37.11 15.06
C ALA A 71 30.74 35.76 14.32
N ARG A 72 31.48 34.75 14.81
CA ARG A 72 31.46 33.39 14.25
C ARG A 72 30.14 32.69 14.49
N GLU A 73 29.58 32.79 15.69
CA GLU A 73 28.29 32.20 16.05
C GLU A 73 27.14 32.82 15.24
N VAL A 74 27.16 34.14 15.04
CA VAL A 74 26.19 34.82 14.16
C VAL A 74 26.31 34.32 12.73
N GLN A 75 27.54 34.17 12.22
CA GLN A 75 27.77 33.64 10.88
C GLN A 75 27.28 32.19 10.72
N GLN A 76 27.51 31.31 11.71
CA GLN A 76 26.98 29.94 11.71
C GLN A 76 25.45 29.91 11.75
N ARG A 77 24.84 30.74 12.61
CA ARG A 77 23.37 30.85 12.68
C ARG A 77 22.78 31.31 11.35
N ASP A 78 23.43 32.25 10.68
CA ASP A 78 22.97 32.78 9.40
C ASP A 78 23.20 31.77 8.27
N GLN A 79 24.26 30.95 8.32
CA GLN A 79 24.46 29.78 7.44
C GLN A 79 23.34 28.75 7.62
N LEU A 80 22.99 28.37 8.85
CA LEU A 80 21.92 27.40 9.12
C LEU A 80 20.53 27.85 8.66
N LYS A 81 20.30 29.17 8.58
CA LYS A 81 19.02 29.74 8.14
C LYS A 81 18.90 29.91 6.64
N ASN A 82 20.01 30.00 5.92
CA ASN A 82 20.03 30.40 4.52
C ASN A 82 20.55 29.24 3.64
N PRO A 83 19.70 28.60 2.82
CA PRO A 83 20.08 27.43 2.02
C PRO A 83 21.24 27.70 1.05
N GLN A 84 21.45 28.95 0.64
CA GLN A 84 22.58 29.33 -0.23
C GLN A 84 23.95 29.34 0.46
N LEU A 85 23.99 29.37 1.79
CA LEU A 85 25.22 29.46 2.59
C LEU A 85 25.54 28.17 3.34
N ALA A 86 24.55 27.29 3.49
CA ALA A 86 24.72 25.92 3.98
C ALA A 86 25.11 25.01 2.80
N GLY A 87 25.88 23.95 3.05
CA GLY A 87 26.02 22.89 2.06
C GLY A 87 24.67 22.20 1.79
N PRO A 88 24.53 21.46 0.67
CA PRO A 88 23.29 20.77 0.34
C PRO A 88 22.79 19.90 1.51
N GLY A 89 21.53 20.09 1.93
CA GLY A 89 20.88 19.29 2.97
C GLY A 89 21.24 19.66 4.42
N GLN A 90 21.86 20.83 4.65
CA GLN A 90 22.28 21.26 5.99
C GLN A 90 21.53 22.49 6.51
N SER A 91 20.64 23.08 5.71
CA SER A 91 19.87 24.24 6.16
C SER A 91 18.60 23.83 6.91
N LEU A 92 18.21 24.62 7.91
CA LEU A 92 17.00 24.40 8.71
C LEU A 92 15.71 24.36 7.85
N PRO A 93 15.56 25.20 6.80
CA PRO A 93 14.43 25.12 5.88
C PRO A 93 14.39 23.82 5.08
N GLU A 94 15.53 23.33 4.56
CA GLU A 94 15.60 22.05 3.84
C GLU A 94 15.27 20.88 4.76
N LEU A 95 15.82 20.83 5.98
CA LEU A 95 15.50 19.79 6.96
C LEU A 95 14.03 19.84 7.38
N ARG A 96 13.42 21.03 7.45
CA ARG A 96 11.97 21.17 7.69
C ARG A 96 11.15 20.71 6.49
N ALA A 97 11.59 20.96 5.27
CA ALA A 97 10.93 20.49 4.05
C ALA A 97 11.06 18.96 3.90
N GLU A 98 12.23 18.41 4.23
CA GLU A 98 12.48 16.96 4.26
C GLU A 98 11.66 16.29 5.36
N LEU A 99 11.67 16.83 6.59
CA LEU A 99 10.81 16.36 7.66
C LEU A 99 9.32 16.51 7.27
N GLY A 100 8.96 17.61 6.62
CA GLY A 100 7.62 17.84 6.08
C GLY A 100 7.21 16.76 5.10
N ARG A 101 8.07 16.41 4.14
CA ARG A 101 7.90 15.28 3.20
C ARG A 101 7.74 13.96 3.96
N LEU A 102 8.66 13.67 4.88
CA LEU A 102 8.62 12.42 5.67
C LEU A 102 7.38 12.31 6.56
N LEU A 103 6.88 13.41 7.11
CA LEU A 103 5.67 13.45 7.93
C LEU A 103 4.40 13.37 7.08
N LEU A 104 4.40 14.04 5.91
CA LEU A 104 3.35 13.93 4.91
C LEU A 104 3.17 12.51 4.42
N ASP A 105 4.27 11.87 4.10
CA ASP A 105 4.29 10.51 3.56
C ASP A 105 3.85 9.45 4.59
N ARG A 106 3.74 9.82 5.87
CA ARG A 106 3.41 8.89 6.97
C ARG A 106 1.99 9.06 7.50
N GLY A 107 1.39 10.25 7.38
CA GLY A 107 0.09 10.57 7.97
C GLY A 107 0.00 10.26 9.47
N ARG A 108 -1.20 10.37 10.06
CA ARG A 108 -1.45 9.82 11.39
C ARG A 108 -1.70 8.31 11.30
N VAL A 109 -1.21 7.60 12.31
CA VAL A 109 -1.42 6.16 12.47
C VAL A 109 -2.01 5.89 13.83
N TRP A 110 -3.15 5.21 13.88
CA TRP A 110 -3.77 4.74 15.12
C TRP A 110 -3.61 3.23 15.20
N ARG A 111 -2.81 2.75 16.15
CA ARG A 111 -2.56 1.32 16.39
C ARG A 111 -3.30 0.84 17.63
N GLY A 112 -3.51 -0.46 17.77
CA GLY A 112 -4.11 -1.01 19.00
C GLY A 112 -5.63 -0.87 19.07
N VAL A 113 -6.28 -0.49 17.97
CA VAL A 113 -7.75 -0.39 17.94
C VAL A 113 -8.35 -1.76 17.67
N THR A 114 -9.58 -1.99 18.13
CA THR A 114 -10.20 -3.32 18.03
C THR A 114 -11.54 -3.26 17.31
N PHE A 115 -11.82 -4.31 16.54
CA PHE A 115 -13.12 -4.53 15.93
C PHE A 115 -14.22 -4.62 17.00
N SER A 116 -15.34 -3.93 16.77
CA SER A 116 -16.52 -4.06 17.63
C SER A 116 -17.67 -4.77 16.93
N ASN A 117 -18.07 -4.29 15.75
CA ASN A 117 -19.19 -4.86 15.00
C ASN A 117 -19.16 -4.46 13.52
N PHE A 118 -19.77 -5.28 12.67
CA PHE A 118 -20.04 -4.99 11.26
C PHE A 118 -21.51 -5.28 10.95
N GLU A 119 -22.33 -4.24 10.90
CA GLU A 119 -23.77 -4.34 10.64
C GLU A 119 -24.20 -3.32 9.59
N ASN A 120 -25.09 -3.72 8.68
CA ASN A 120 -25.64 -2.84 7.64
C ASN A 120 -24.55 -2.08 6.84
N SER A 121 -23.45 -2.75 6.52
CA SER A 121 -22.28 -2.15 5.84
C SER A 121 -21.58 -1.03 6.63
N THR A 122 -21.87 -0.90 7.92
CA THR A 122 -21.20 0.03 8.83
C THR A 122 -20.31 -0.76 9.78
N LEU A 123 -19.02 -0.43 9.78
CA LEU A 123 -18.00 -0.99 10.64
C LEU A 123 -17.83 -0.10 11.87
N THR A 124 -18.01 -0.65 13.06
CA THR A 124 -17.75 0.05 14.32
C THR A 124 -16.43 -0.43 14.92
N ILE A 125 -15.56 0.52 15.25
CA ILE A 125 -14.25 0.28 15.85
C ILE A 125 -14.21 0.87 17.25
N ASN A 126 -13.66 0.10 18.18
CA ASN A 126 -13.34 0.58 19.52
C ASN A 126 -11.96 1.23 19.51
N MET A 127 -11.94 2.51 19.84
CA MET A 127 -10.74 3.32 19.92
C MET A 127 -10.12 3.29 21.31
N SER A 128 -10.77 2.85 22.39
CA SER A 128 -10.26 3.01 23.77
C SER A 128 -8.82 2.51 24.02
N GLY A 129 -8.37 1.52 23.23
CA GLY A 129 -7.01 0.96 23.29
C GLY A 129 -5.96 1.66 22.40
N TRP A 130 -6.31 2.77 21.75
CA TRP A 130 -5.48 3.35 20.70
C TRP A 130 -4.16 3.96 21.22
N GLY A 131 -3.07 3.61 20.57
CA GLY A 131 -1.72 4.05 20.89
C GLY A 131 -0.70 2.92 20.80
N ASP A 132 0.58 3.29 20.75
CA ASP A 132 1.70 2.36 20.67
C ASP A 132 2.65 2.47 21.89
N GLU A 133 2.22 3.16 22.95
CA GLU A 133 3.04 3.49 24.13
C GLU A 133 3.72 2.27 24.75
N ALA A 134 3.04 1.13 24.78
CA ALA A 134 3.59 -0.11 25.33
C ALA A 134 4.71 -0.69 24.44
N CYS A 135 4.56 -0.61 23.11
CA CYS A 135 5.59 -1.01 22.17
C CYS A 135 6.74 0.01 22.11
N ALA A 136 6.44 1.31 22.17
CA ALA A 136 7.42 2.39 22.19
C ALA A 136 8.36 2.30 23.41
N LYS A 137 7.80 1.99 24.60
CA LYS A 137 8.59 1.71 25.81
C LYS A 137 9.53 0.53 25.65
N LEU A 138 9.11 -0.51 24.93
CA LEU A 138 9.95 -1.66 24.61
C LEU A 138 10.98 -1.35 23.53
N GLY A 139 10.74 -0.38 22.63
CA GLY A 139 11.68 0.07 21.60
C GLY A 139 12.91 0.80 22.14
N GLY A 140 12.76 1.44 23.31
CA GLY A 140 13.82 2.18 23.98
C GLY A 140 14.04 3.55 23.35
N THR A 141 13.42 4.59 23.91
CA THR A 141 14.12 5.88 23.99
C THR A 141 15.23 5.69 25.03
N ALA A 142 16.44 5.44 24.55
CA ALA A 142 17.63 5.62 25.36
C ALA A 142 17.74 7.12 25.66
N ASP A 143 17.10 7.54 26.76
CA ASP A 143 17.37 8.74 27.57
C ASP A 143 16.38 8.69 28.75
N GLU A 144 16.52 7.67 29.61
CA GLU A 144 16.14 7.79 31.02
C GLU A 144 17.25 8.47 31.85
N ASP A 145 18.20 9.15 31.20
CA ASP A 145 18.92 10.26 31.84
C ASP A 145 18.08 11.54 31.70
N SER A 146 16.84 11.48 32.20
CA SER A 146 16.16 12.71 32.61
C SER A 146 17.08 13.36 33.62
N PHE A 147 17.57 14.55 33.29
CA PHE A 147 18.22 15.46 34.22
C PHE A 147 17.43 15.44 35.55
N ASP A 148 17.98 14.77 36.56
CA ASP A 148 17.58 14.93 37.96
C ASP A 148 17.97 16.35 38.37
N LEU A 149 17.16 17.32 37.92
CA LEU A 149 17.06 18.58 38.61
C LEU A 149 16.37 18.25 39.92
N GLU A 150 17.16 18.18 40.99
CA GLU A 150 16.67 18.15 42.36
C GLU A 150 15.50 19.14 42.47
N PRO A 151 14.31 18.70 42.90
CA PRO A 151 13.17 19.59 43.01
C PRO A 151 13.53 20.71 43.98
N VAL A 152 13.54 21.94 43.47
CA VAL A 152 13.53 23.13 44.31
C VAL A 152 12.29 23.01 45.20
N PRO A 153 12.41 23.10 46.53
CA PRO A 153 11.26 23.05 47.41
C PRO A 153 10.37 24.26 47.08
N MET A 154 9.30 24.01 46.33
CA MET A 154 8.24 24.99 46.14
C MET A 154 7.33 24.93 47.36
N ASP A 155 7.07 26.14 47.83
CA ASP A 155 6.24 26.51 48.97
C ASP A 155 4.88 25.78 48.95
N GLU A 156 4.51 25.19 50.09
CA GLU A 156 3.22 24.53 50.30
C GLU A 156 2.11 25.60 50.29
N GLY A 157 1.51 25.82 49.14
CA GLY A 157 0.37 26.72 48.99
C GLY A 157 -0.49 26.33 47.80
N ASP A 158 -1.64 25.75 48.11
CA ASP A 158 -2.78 25.44 47.24
C ASP A 158 -2.66 24.22 46.31
N GLU A 159 -3.15 23.08 46.78
CA GLU A 159 -3.57 21.95 45.92
C GLU A 159 -4.86 22.35 45.17
N PRO A 160 -4.85 22.51 43.83
CA PRO A 160 -6.08 22.53 43.08
C PRO A 160 -6.67 21.11 42.99
N ALA A 161 -7.98 21.03 43.22
CA ALA A 161 -8.76 19.82 43.16
C ALA A 161 -8.58 19.06 41.83
N GLY A 162 -8.40 17.75 41.96
CA GLY A 162 -8.22 16.74 40.90
C GLY A 162 -8.61 17.16 39.48
N GLU A 163 -7.61 17.42 38.65
CA GLU A 163 -7.74 17.36 37.20
C GLU A 163 -8.10 15.91 36.82
N VAL A 164 -9.31 15.74 36.29
CA VAL A 164 -9.69 14.52 35.57
C VAL A 164 -8.70 14.40 34.40
N PRO A 165 -8.01 13.25 34.23
CA PRO A 165 -7.07 13.10 33.13
C PRO A 165 -7.78 13.40 31.81
N ALA A 166 -7.25 14.35 31.05
CA ALA A 166 -7.82 14.75 29.77
C ALA A 166 -7.94 13.51 28.86
N GLN A 167 -9.16 13.21 28.42
CA GLN A 167 -9.43 12.07 27.55
C GLN A 167 -8.62 12.20 26.25
N LYS A 168 -7.87 11.15 25.90
CA LYS A 168 -6.92 11.13 24.78
C LYS A 168 -7.67 11.37 23.46
N GLN A 169 -7.56 12.56 22.88
CA GLN A 169 -8.23 12.90 21.62
C GLN A 169 -7.50 12.29 20.43
N HIS A 170 -8.17 11.42 19.67
CA HIS A 170 -7.60 10.75 18.50
C HIS A 170 -7.51 11.64 17.26
N GLY A 171 -8.27 12.75 17.19
CA GLY A 171 -8.20 13.71 16.08
C GLY A 171 -8.79 13.24 14.75
N ILE A 172 -9.36 12.04 14.71
CA ILE A 172 -10.22 11.54 13.61
C ILE A 172 -11.48 12.42 13.52
N VAL A 173 -11.86 12.79 12.31
CA VAL A 173 -13.06 13.60 12.02
C VAL A 173 -13.97 12.90 11.02
N GLU A 174 -15.25 13.24 11.05
CA GLU A 174 -16.23 12.74 10.08
C GLU A 174 -15.83 13.12 8.64
N GLY A 175 -16.05 12.19 7.71
CA GLY A 175 -15.70 12.33 6.30
C GLY A 175 -14.24 11.99 5.95
N MET A 176 -13.37 11.81 6.94
CA MET A 176 -11.99 11.35 6.73
C MET A 176 -11.96 9.96 6.06
N THR A 177 -10.97 9.72 5.20
CA THR A 177 -10.68 8.39 4.65
C THR A 177 -9.57 7.74 5.47
N LEU A 178 -9.76 6.48 5.84
CA LEU A 178 -8.81 5.69 6.61
C LEU A 178 -8.54 4.37 5.90
N PHE A 179 -7.27 3.95 5.92
CA PHE A 179 -6.80 2.67 5.40
C PHE A 179 -6.59 1.71 6.56
N LEU A 180 -7.32 0.60 6.56
CA LEU A 180 -7.35 -0.32 7.69
C LEU A 180 -6.50 -1.55 7.40
N PHE A 181 -5.72 -1.94 8.40
CA PHE A 181 -4.92 -3.15 8.36
C PHE A 181 -5.14 -3.96 9.63
N GLU A 182 -5.32 -5.26 9.48
CA GLU A 182 -5.18 -6.19 10.59
C GLU A 182 -3.71 -6.28 11.00
N GLN A 183 -3.46 -6.32 12.31
CA GLN A 183 -2.12 -6.46 12.85
C GLN A 183 -1.91 -7.86 13.41
N SER A 184 -0.67 -8.31 13.33
CA SER A 184 -0.21 -9.53 13.98
C SER A 184 0.96 -9.24 14.93
N PRO A 185 1.07 -9.95 16.06
CA PRO A 185 2.22 -9.82 16.95
C PRO A 185 3.54 -10.08 16.22
N ILE A 186 4.63 -9.39 16.59
CA ILE A 186 5.96 -9.68 16.02
C ILE A 186 6.30 -11.17 16.16
N ALA A 187 5.95 -11.79 17.29
CA ALA A 187 6.22 -13.18 17.58
C ALA A 187 5.54 -14.19 16.61
N SER A 188 4.48 -13.80 15.88
CA SER A 188 3.85 -14.68 14.89
C SER A 188 4.56 -14.67 13.53
N ILE A 189 5.49 -13.75 13.33
CA ILE A 189 6.28 -13.63 12.10
C ILE A 189 7.48 -14.60 12.18
N PRO A 190 7.88 -15.29 11.09
CA PRO A 190 9.05 -16.15 11.10
C PRO A 190 10.34 -15.40 11.54
N GLU A 191 11.19 -16.04 12.36
CA GLU A 191 12.41 -15.43 12.93
C GLU A 191 13.36 -14.87 11.87
N GLU A 192 13.43 -15.54 10.72
CA GLU A 192 14.21 -15.12 9.55
C GLU A 192 13.72 -13.77 9.00
N VAL A 193 12.41 -13.58 8.92
CA VAL A 193 11.78 -12.32 8.47
C VAL A 193 11.93 -11.23 9.53
N GLN A 194 11.81 -11.57 10.81
CA GLN A 194 12.06 -10.63 11.91
C GLN A 194 13.48 -10.05 11.83
N THR A 195 14.48 -10.91 11.56
CA THR A 195 15.88 -10.49 11.43
C THR A 195 16.07 -9.49 10.28
N VAL A 196 15.35 -9.67 9.17
CA VAL A 196 15.40 -8.74 8.04
C VAL A 196 14.70 -7.41 8.38
N LEU A 197 13.52 -7.46 8.98
CA LEU A 197 12.71 -6.26 9.28
C LEU A 197 13.31 -5.38 10.38
N PHE A 198 13.90 -6.01 11.41
CA PHE A 198 14.39 -5.31 12.60
C PHE A 198 15.91 -5.21 12.66
N GLY A 199 16.63 -5.92 11.77
CA GLY A 199 18.09 -5.85 11.67
C GLY A 199 18.78 -6.13 13.01
N ALA A 200 19.56 -5.16 13.48
CA ALA A 200 20.27 -5.23 14.76
C ALA A 200 19.39 -4.92 16.00
N SER A 201 18.14 -4.51 15.80
CA SER A 201 17.21 -4.25 16.90
C SER A 201 16.87 -5.54 17.63
N ASP A 202 16.98 -5.49 18.96
CA ASP A 202 16.53 -6.54 19.86
C ASP A 202 15.04 -6.43 20.19
N LEU A 203 14.27 -5.54 19.53
CA LEU A 203 12.85 -5.34 19.79
C LEU A 203 12.06 -6.65 19.73
N ALA A 204 12.31 -7.48 18.73
CA ALA A 204 11.66 -8.79 18.61
C ALA A 204 12.00 -9.74 19.79
N LYS A 205 13.18 -9.59 20.39
CA LYS A 205 13.60 -10.36 21.58
C LYS A 205 13.01 -9.77 22.87
N ARG A 206 12.84 -8.44 22.92
CA ARG A 206 12.23 -7.72 24.04
C ARG A 206 10.71 -7.91 24.09
N ASP A 207 10.07 -8.05 22.94
CA ASP A 207 8.63 -8.22 22.82
C ASP A 207 8.15 -9.68 23.03
N GLN A 208 8.49 -10.27 24.18
CA GLN A 208 8.11 -11.65 24.50
C GLN A 208 6.60 -11.85 24.69
N ASN A 209 5.88 -10.76 24.95
CA ASN A 209 4.44 -10.77 25.24
C ASN A 209 3.60 -10.40 24.01
N GLY A 210 4.21 -10.15 22.84
CA GLY A 210 3.49 -9.80 21.61
C GLY A 210 2.76 -8.45 21.67
N VAL A 211 3.30 -7.51 22.44
CA VAL A 211 2.80 -6.15 22.64
C VAL A 211 3.01 -5.32 21.39
N CYS A 212 4.12 -5.53 20.67
CA CYS A 212 4.37 -4.88 19.41
C CYS A 212 3.68 -5.66 18.28
N GLN A 213 2.80 -4.97 17.55
CA GLN A 213 2.06 -5.58 16.45
C GLN A 213 2.31 -4.84 15.14
N LEU A 214 2.50 -5.62 14.08
CA LEU A 214 2.76 -5.13 12.73
C LEU A 214 1.53 -5.30 11.84
N PRO A 215 1.22 -4.34 10.97
CA PRO A 215 0.21 -4.52 9.92
C PRO A 215 0.61 -5.68 8.99
N THR A 216 -0.27 -6.66 8.79
CA THR A 216 0.00 -7.85 7.97
C THR A 216 -1.04 -8.09 6.89
N TYR A 217 -2.27 -7.60 7.06
CA TYR A 217 -3.35 -7.82 6.09
C TYR A 217 -4.15 -6.53 5.87
N TYR A 218 -4.38 -6.18 4.60
CA TYR A 218 -5.14 -4.98 4.23
C TYR A 218 -6.65 -5.26 4.19
N LEU A 219 -7.41 -4.59 5.06
CA LEU A 219 -8.85 -4.81 5.23
C LEU A 219 -9.69 -3.95 4.27
N GLY A 220 -9.16 -2.82 3.79
CA GLY A 220 -9.85 -1.92 2.87
C GLY A 220 -9.70 -0.44 3.21
N ASP A 221 -10.28 0.41 2.36
CA ASP A 221 -10.40 1.85 2.57
C ASP A 221 -11.82 2.24 2.99
N PHE A 222 -11.90 3.05 4.03
CA PHE A 222 -13.15 3.36 4.70
C PHE A 222 -13.30 4.87 4.89
N LYS A 223 -14.52 5.36 4.78
CA LYS A 223 -14.89 6.72 5.12
C LYS A 223 -15.46 6.75 6.54
N VAL A 224 -15.04 7.72 7.34
CA VAL A 224 -15.57 7.94 8.69
C VAL A 224 -16.98 8.50 8.60
N ALA A 225 -17.96 7.73 9.07
CA ALA A 225 -19.37 8.10 9.08
C ALA A 225 -19.78 8.83 10.36
N SER A 226 -19.23 8.44 11.52
CA SER A 226 -19.45 9.16 12.78
C SER A 226 -18.31 8.94 13.76
N VAL A 227 -18.08 9.93 14.63
CA VAL A 227 -16.99 9.93 15.60
C VAL A 227 -17.53 10.12 17.01
N ALA A 228 -17.10 9.24 17.93
CA ALA A 228 -17.29 9.35 19.37
C ALA A 228 -15.91 9.25 20.08
N PRO A 229 -15.80 9.59 21.37
CA PRO A 229 -14.49 9.64 22.06
C PRO A 229 -13.72 8.32 22.06
N ASP A 230 -14.44 7.20 22.23
CA ASP A 230 -13.85 5.86 22.33
C ASP A 230 -14.32 4.92 21.22
N SER A 231 -15.06 5.42 20.22
CA SER A 231 -15.49 4.62 19.07
C SER A 231 -15.69 5.45 17.81
N ILE A 232 -15.51 4.81 16.66
CA ILE A 232 -15.80 5.40 15.36
C ILE A 232 -16.64 4.44 14.53
N SER A 233 -17.48 4.99 13.66
CA SER A 233 -18.24 4.25 12.66
C SER A 233 -17.71 4.56 11.28
N LEU A 234 -17.52 3.53 10.48
CA LEU A 234 -16.84 3.56 9.20
C LEU A 234 -17.71 2.90 8.13
N GLU A 235 -17.70 3.46 6.92
CA GLU A 235 -18.36 2.91 5.74
C GLU A 235 -17.30 2.55 4.69
N PRO A 236 -17.31 1.33 4.11
CA PRO A 236 -16.40 0.98 3.04
C PRO A 236 -16.58 1.91 1.84
N ILE A 237 -15.48 2.39 1.26
CA ILE A 237 -15.52 3.24 0.06
C ILE A 237 -15.87 2.42 -1.18
N SER A 238 -15.36 1.18 -1.22
CA SER A 238 -15.63 0.20 -2.27
C SER A 238 -16.24 -1.06 -1.66
N ARG A 239 -16.86 -1.91 -2.50
CA ARG A 239 -17.32 -3.23 -2.03
C ARG A 239 -16.12 -4.03 -1.53
N LEU A 240 -16.20 -4.50 -0.29
CA LEU A 240 -15.17 -5.35 0.29
C LEU A 240 -15.15 -6.73 -0.40
N ALA A 241 -13.95 -7.24 -0.64
CA ALA A 241 -13.77 -8.58 -1.18
C ALA A 241 -14.25 -9.65 -0.18
N PRO A 242 -14.66 -10.85 -0.63
CA PRO A 242 -15.09 -11.93 0.27
C PRO A 242 -14.05 -12.28 1.35
N ASP A 243 -12.76 -12.28 1.00
CA ASP A 243 -11.69 -12.57 1.94
C ASP A 243 -11.50 -11.45 2.97
N GLN A 244 -11.69 -10.19 2.57
CA GLN A 244 -11.65 -9.04 3.49
C GLN A 244 -12.84 -9.06 4.45
N LEU A 245 -14.04 -9.38 3.96
CA LEU A 245 -15.22 -9.58 4.81
C LEU A 245 -14.99 -10.72 5.80
N ALA A 246 -14.45 -11.85 5.33
CA ALA A 246 -14.12 -12.97 6.21
C ALA A 246 -13.08 -12.59 7.25
N ALA A 247 -12.05 -11.80 6.89
CA ALA A 247 -11.06 -11.30 7.86
C ALA A 247 -11.71 -10.40 8.91
N ILE A 248 -12.58 -9.47 8.50
CA ILE A 248 -13.33 -8.59 9.41
C ILE A 248 -14.26 -9.40 10.33
N GLU A 249 -15.05 -10.32 9.79
CA GLU A 249 -16.01 -11.10 10.58
C GLU A 249 -15.33 -12.07 11.56
N ASN A 250 -14.14 -12.57 11.22
CA ASN A 250 -13.38 -13.50 12.06
C ASN A 250 -12.38 -12.80 13.01
N SER A 251 -12.32 -11.47 13.01
CA SER A 251 -11.33 -10.66 13.73
C SER A 251 -11.49 -10.62 15.27
N ASN A 252 -12.09 -11.64 15.89
CA ASN A 252 -12.41 -11.72 17.32
C ASN A 252 -11.21 -11.37 18.23
N GLY A 253 -11.11 -10.08 18.62
CA GLY A 253 -10.04 -9.55 19.47
C GLY A 253 -8.73 -9.22 18.74
N ALA A 254 -8.70 -9.22 17.41
CA ALA A 254 -7.55 -8.78 16.63
C ALA A 254 -7.33 -7.27 16.79
N SER A 255 -6.05 -6.87 16.86
CA SER A 255 -5.65 -5.47 16.87
C SER A 255 -5.52 -4.97 15.43
N TRP A 256 -6.01 -3.77 15.16
CA TRP A 256 -5.92 -3.14 13.85
C TRP A 256 -5.11 -1.85 13.89
N ALA A 257 -4.56 -1.49 12.74
CA ALA A 257 -3.90 -0.22 12.48
C ALA A 257 -4.69 0.58 11.44
N LEU A 258 -5.00 1.83 11.76
CA LEU A 258 -5.68 2.78 10.89
C LEU A 258 -4.64 3.78 10.42
N PHE A 259 -4.53 3.95 9.12
CA PHE A 259 -3.64 4.92 8.50
C PHE A 259 -4.48 6.02 7.86
N GLU A 260 -4.12 7.27 8.12
CA GLU A 260 -4.69 8.43 7.43
C GLU A 260 -4.23 8.48 5.96
N ILE A 261 -2.98 8.09 5.72
CA ILE A 261 -2.35 8.08 4.40
C ILE A 261 -1.83 6.67 4.16
N MET A 262 -2.12 6.14 2.97
CA MET A 262 -1.65 4.83 2.56
C MET A 262 -0.11 4.81 2.59
N PRO A 263 0.54 3.83 3.23
CA PRO A 263 2.00 3.75 3.26
C PRO A 263 2.56 3.80 1.84
N ILE A 264 3.55 4.67 1.61
CA ILE A 264 4.20 4.82 0.31
C ILE A 264 5.39 3.86 0.16
N ASP A 265 5.65 3.45 -1.07
CA ASP A 265 6.84 2.70 -1.42
C ASP A 265 8.08 3.61 -1.41
N ARG A 266 9.22 3.09 -0.98
CA ARG A 266 10.47 3.85 -0.90
C ARG A 266 11.66 2.98 -1.27
N HIS A 267 12.70 3.61 -1.82
CA HIS A 267 13.95 2.95 -2.22
C HIS A 267 14.76 2.46 -1.00
N ASP A 268 14.83 3.27 0.05
CA ASP A 268 15.66 3.03 1.23
C ASP A 268 15.21 1.81 2.05
N VAL A 269 13.92 1.47 2.01
CA VAL A 269 13.36 0.32 2.75
C VAL A 269 13.96 -1.02 2.31
N PHE A 270 14.38 -1.12 1.05
CA PHE A 270 14.92 -2.36 0.47
C PHE A 270 16.43 -2.28 0.19
N ALA A 271 17.05 -1.13 0.48
CA ALA A 271 18.46 -0.91 0.18
C ALA A 271 19.36 -1.88 0.97
N GLY A 272 20.28 -2.54 0.26
CA GLY A 272 21.24 -3.47 0.87
C GLY A 272 20.70 -4.87 1.18
N LEU A 273 19.45 -5.18 0.86
CA LEU A 273 18.90 -6.52 0.98
C LEU A 273 19.39 -7.41 -0.18
N ASP A 274 19.76 -8.65 0.14
CA ASP A 274 20.09 -9.65 -0.87
C ASP A 274 18.84 -10.33 -1.46
N GLU A 275 19.03 -11.15 -2.50
CA GLU A 275 17.90 -11.80 -3.18
C GLU A 275 17.12 -12.74 -2.25
N ALA A 276 17.80 -13.45 -1.34
CA ALA A 276 17.13 -14.36 -0.42
C ALA A 276 16.24 -13.57 0.55
N GLN A 277 16.76 -12.45 1.07
CA GLN A 277 16.03 -11.54 1.95
C GLN A 277 14.82 -10.91 1.25
N LEU A 278 14.99 -10.44 0.01
CA LEU A 278 13.88 -9.90 -0.78
C LEU A 278 12.79 -10.94 -1.03
N ARG A 279 13.17 -12.19 -1.34
CA ARG A 279 12.21 -13.30 -1.54
C ARG A 279 11.48 -13.69 -0.26
N MET A 280 12.09 -13.49 0.91
CA MET A 280 11.43 -13.70 2.20
C MET A 280 10.38 -12.62 2.49
N LEU A 281 10.67 -11.35 2.16
CA LEU A 281 9.72 -10.24 2.35
C LEU A 281 8.60 -10.20 1.31
N MET A 282 8.90 -10.63 0.08
CA MET A 282 7.98 -10.60 -1.05
C MET A 282 7.86 -11.98 -1.68
N PRO A 283 7.25 -12.97 -1.01
CA PRO A 283 7.16 -14.32 -1.52
C PRO A 283 6.39 -14.38 -2.85
N GLN A 284 6.79 -15.28 -3.74
CA GLN A 284 6.08 -15.51 -5.00
C GLN A 284 4.68 -16.11 -4.77
N GLU A 285 4.52 -16.91 -3.71
CA GLU A 285 3.26 -17.52 -3.34
C GLU A 285 2.19 -16.44 -3.08
N GLY A 286 1.00 -16.60 -3.67
CA GLY A 286 -0.08 -15.62 -3.56
C GLY A 286 0.11 -14.34 -4.40
N SER A 287 1.28 -14.11 -5.00
CA SER A 287 1.52 -12.90 -5.83
C SER A 287 0.83 -12.93 -7.20
N GLY A 288 0.45 -14.11 -7.70
CA GLY A 288 -0.09 -14.30 -9.05
C GLY A 288 0.94 -14.11 -10.18
N LEU A 289 2.22 -13.90 -9.87
CA LEU A 289 3.27 -13.69 -10.86
C LEU A 289 3.83 -15.02 -11.39
N THR A 290 4.06 -15.08 -12.71
CA THR A 290 4.86 -16.16 -13.31
C THR A 290 6.32 -16.08 -12.88
N ASP A 291 7.06 -17.19 -12.96
CA ASP A 291 8.48 -17.24 -12.57
C ASP A 291 9.33 -16.16 -13.26
N ALA A 292 9.07 -15.90 -14.54
CA ALA A 292 9.78 -14.88 -15.30
C ALA A 292 9.45 -13.45 -14.83
N GLN A 293 8.17 -13.17 -14.53
CA GLN A 293 7.75 -11.87 -14.01
C GLN A 293 8.28 -11.64 -12.60
N TYR A 294 8.26 -12.68 -11.75
CA TYR A 294 8.78 -12.62 -10.40
C TYR A 294 10.31 -12.43 -10.39
N ALA A 295 11.04 -13.14 -11.25
CA ALA A 295 12.47 -12.92 -11.42
C ALA A 295 12.79 -11.50 -11.88
N GLY A 296 12.03 -10.96 -12.84
CA GLY A 296 12.17 -9.56 -13.28
C GLY A 296 11.86 -8.55 -12.17
N LEU A 297 10.87 -8.85 -11.32
CA LEU A 297 10.57 -8.05 -10.14
C LEU A 297 11.76 -8.05 -9.17
N MET A 298 12.25 -9.22 -8.75
CA MET A 298 13.38 -9.33 -7.83
C MET A 298 14.62 -8.59 -8.37
N GLN A 299 14.91 -8.76 -9.67
CA GLN A 299 16.02 -8.07 -10.31
C GLN A 299 15.89 -6.54 -10.22
N SER A 300 14.67 -6.00 -10.33
CA SER A 300 14.45 -4.56 -10.24
C SER A 300 14.71 -3.99 -8.84
N TYR A 301 14.52 -4.79 -7.78
CA TYR A 301 14.89 -4.39 -6.41
C TYR A 301 16.39 -4.52 -6.16
N LEU A 302 17.01 -5.59 -6.67
CA LEU A 302 18.46 -5.80 -6.54
C LEU A 302 19.29 -4.75 -7.28
N GLN A 303 18.78 -4.23 -8.39
CA GLN A 303 19.46 -3.19 -9.19
C GLN A 303 19.16 -1.77 -8.73
N ASP A 304 18.25 -1.58 -7.77
CA ASP A 304 17.85 -0.25 -7.31
C ASP A 304 19.04 0.49 -6.67
N ASP A 305 19.26 1.74 -7.11
CA ASP A 305 20.42 2.58 -6.78
C ASP A 305 21.80 1.98 -7.17
N GLN A 306 21.83 0.88 -7.94
CA GLN A 306 23.05 0.29 -8.48
C GLN A 306 23.42 0.88 -9.86
N PRO A 307 24.69 0.77 -10.30
CA PRO A 307 25.07 1.14 -11.66
C PRO A 307 24.19 0.45 -12.71
N ALA A 308 23.57 1.26 -13.56
CA ALA A 308 22.70 0.80 -14.64
C ALA A 308 23.51 0.09 -15.74
N ASP A 309 22.95 -0.98 -16.28
CA ASP A 309 23.46 -1.55 -17.54
C ASP A 309 23.15 -0.61 -18.71
N ARG A 310 23.95 -0.68 -19.77
CA ARG A 310 23.79 0.09 -21.01
C ARG A 310 22.47 -0.21 -21.73
N SER A 311 21.84 -1.34 -21.42
CA SER A 311 20.55 -1.75 -21.98
C SER A 311 19.34 -1.29 -21.14
N ALA A 312 19.57 -0.64 -19.99
CA ALA A 312 18.51 -0.18 -19.11
C ALA A 312 17.64 0.90 -19.78
N ASP A 313 16.36 0.90 -19.42
CA ASP A 313 15.40 1.91 -19.86
C ASP A 313 15.84 3.31 -19.42
N PRO A 314 16.03 4.28 -20.34
CA PRO A 314 16.45 5.65 -20.01
C PRO A 314 15.54 6.36 -19.01
N ALA A 315 14.25 5.97 -18.94
CA ALA A 315 13.30 6.51 -17.98
C ALA A 315 13.49 5.96 -16.55
N ARG A 316 14.30 4.90 -16.39
CA ARG A 316 14.63 4.24 -15.12
C ARG A 316 16.08 4.43 -14.73
N THR A 317 16.77 5.38 -15.38
CA THR A 317 18.18 5.61 -15.15
C THR A 317 18.44 7.08 -14.87
N LEU A 318 19.06 7.34 -13.72
CA LEU A 318 19.48 8.67 -13.31
C LEU A 318 20.96 8.88 -13.64
N LYS A 319 21.25 10.02 -14.27
CA LYS A 319 22.61 10.50 -14.54
C LYS A 319 22.91 11.71 -13.68
N GLU A 320 24.08 11.73 -13.05
CA GLU A 320 24.59 12.91 -12.39
C GLU A 320 25.30 13.81 -13.41
N VAL A 321 24.88 15.07 -13.47
CA VAL A 321 25.47 16.10 -14.32
C VAL A 321 26.02 17.23 -13.46
N GLU A 322 27.14 17.82 -13.89
CA GLU A 322 27.70 19.03 -13.28
C GLU A 322 27.37 20.24 -14.16
N PHE A 323 26.71 21.25 -13.60
CA PHE A 323 26.34 22.46 -14.32
C PHE A 323 27.59 23.29 -14.66
N ILE A 324 27.71 23.72 -15.91
CA ILE A 324 28.78 24.62 -16.38
C ILE A 324 28.27 26.05 -16.61
N LYS A 325 26.95 26.23 -16.63
CA LYS A 325 26.26 27.52 -16.73
C LYS A 325 25.09 27.55 -15.77
N GLU A 326 24.74 28.75 -15.32
CA GLU A 326 23.56 28.95 -14.48
C GLU A 326 22.30 28.45 -15.17
N ARG A 327 21.48 27.69 -14.44
CA ARG A 327 20.18 27.22 -14.92
C ARG A 327 19.13 27.25 -13.82
N THR A 328 18.00 27.85 -14.13
CA THR A 328 16.83 27.90 -13.26
C THR A 328 15.83 26.83 -13.68
N PHE A 329 15.31 26.08 -12.71
CA PHE A 329 14.20 25.16 -12.87
C PHE A 329 13.06 25.60 -11.96
N ASP A 330 11.86 25.54 -12.53
CA ASP A 330 10.66 25.71 -11.77
C ASP A 330 10.21 24.33 -11.28
N VAL A 331 10.24 24.17 -9.96
CA VAL A 331 9.93 22.89 -9.27
C VAL A 331 8.54 22.89 -8.67
N ASP A 332 7.84 24.03 -8.71
CA ASP A 332 6.49 24.20 -8.19
C ASP A 332 5.51 24.28 -9.37
N ALA A 333 4.32 23.70 -9.21
CA ALA A 333 3.31 23.76 -10.26
C ALA A 333 2.64 25.14 -10.30
N ASP A 334 2.42 25.67 -11.51
CA ASP A 334 1.70 26.93 -11.78
C ASP A 334 0.17 26.78 -11.60
N THR A 335 -0.27 26.16 -10.51
CA THR A 335 -1.70 25.97 -10.20
C THR A 335 -2.08 26.61 -8.87
N ASP A 336 -3.12 27.44 -8.89
CA ASP A 336 -3.71 28.07 -7.69
C ASP A 336 -4.69 27.15 -6.95
N GLU A 337 -5.13 26.06 -7.58
CA GLU A 337 -6.01 25.07 -6.97
C GLU A 337 -5.22 23.81 -6.58
N PRO A 338 -5.12 23.47 -5.28
CA PRO A 338 -4.55 22.21 -4.87
C PRO A 338 -5.47 21.10 -5.38
N GLN A 339 -4.98 20.32 -6.35
CA GLN A 339 -5.64 19.06 -6.70
C GLN A 339 -5.51 18.16 -5.47
N ILE A 340 -6.65 17.83 -4.88
CA ILE A 340 -6.76 17.30 -3.51
C ILE A 340 -6.04 15.95 -3.33
N ASP A 341 -5.67 15.29 -4.44
CA ASP A 341 -5.12 13.94 -4.43
C ASP A 341 -3.77 13.78 -5.18
N GLU A 342 -3.17 14.86 -5.70
CA GLU A 342 -1.89 14.78 -6.44
C GLU A 342 -0.81 15.62 -5.78
N SER A 343 0.26 14.96 -5.29
CA SER A 343 1.43 15.64 -4.70
C SER A 343 2.29 16.36 -5.75
N PHE A 344 2.30 15.84 -6.98
CA PHE A 344 3.07 16.35 -8.11
C PHE A 344 2.23 16.37 -9.37
N ASP A 345 2.47 17.33 -10.26
CA ASP A 345 1.82 17.36 -11.57
C ASP A 345 2.43 16.33 -12.55
N HIS A 346 1.84 16.21 -13.74
CA HIS A 346 2.32 15.34 -14.82
C HIS A 346 3.75 15.66 -15.31
N THR A 347 4.34 16.79 -14.92
CA THR A 347 5.72 17.18 -15.21
C THR A 347 6.67 16.99 -14.02
N GLY A 348 6.16 16.50 -12.89
CA GLY A 348 6.92 16.24 -11.66
C GLY A 348 7.09 17.45 -10.74
N ARG A 349 6.33 18.54 -10.94
CA ARG A 349 6.40 19.74 -10.09
C ARG A 349 5.46 19.64 -8.90
N ALA A 350 5.84 20.20 -7.76
CA ALA A 350 5.09 20.11 -6.51
C ALA A 350 3.78 20.91 -6.58
N VAL A 351 2.65 20.21 -6.37
CA VAL A 351 1.31 20.84 -6.35
C VAL A 351 0.93 21.25 -4.92
N LEU A 352 1.23 20.43 -3.92
CA LEU A 352 0.86 20.69 -2.52
C LEU A 352 1.70 21.84 -1.92
N ALA A 353 1.03 22.81 -1.29
CA ALA A 353 1.67 24.02 -0.75
C ALA A 353 2.83 23.76 0.24
N GLN A 354 2.76 22.66 0.97
CA GLN A 354 3.78 22.19 1.93
C GLN A 354 4.99 21.50 1.28
N LEU A 355 4.84 21.03 0.03
CA LEU A 355 5.92 20.44 -0.77
C LEU A 355 6.59 21.47 -1.68
N ARG A 356 5.90 22.60 -1.92
CA ARG A 356 6.41 23.71 -2.72
C ARG A 356 7.61 24.35 -2.05
N LEU A 357 8.61 24.67 -2.85
CA LEU A 357 9.78 25.40 -2.39
C LEU A 357 9.46 26.91 -2.23
N GLY A 358 8.48 27.40 -2.99
CA GLY A 358 8.06 28.81 -3.02
C GLY A 358 8.96 29.71 -3.87
N GLU A 359 10.07 29.18 -4.36
CA GLU A 359 11.03 29.84 -5.24
C GLU A 359 11.63 28.83 -6.22
N PRO A 360 12.01 29.27 -7.44
CA PRO A 360 12.62 28.37 -8.40
C PRO A 360 14.02 27.97 -7.95
N VAL A 361 14.41 26.73 -8.28
CA VAL A 361 15.75 26.21 -7.98
C VAL A 361 16.74 26.74 -9.01
N VAL A 362 17.79 27.40 -8.55
CA VAL A 362 18.87 27.92 -9.40
C VAL A 362 20.13 27.09 -9.18
N PHE A 363 20.58 26.39 -10.22
CA PHE A 363 21.88 25.71 -10.23
C PHE A 363 22.96 26.64 -10.76
N GLN A 364 24.04 26.79 -9.99
CA GLN A 364 25.22 27.56 -10.33
C GLN A 364 26.27 26.68 -11.03
N PRO A 365 27.23 27.28 -11.76
CA PRO A 365 28.36 26.53 -12.31
C PRO A 365 29.15 25.81 -11.22
N GLY A 366 29.30 24.49 -11.35
CA GLY A 366 29.95 23.60 -10.38
C GLY A 366 28.98 22.76 -9.55
N ASP A 367 27.69 23.11 -9.52
CA ASP A 367 26.68 22.32 -8.81
C ASP A 367 26.42 21.00 -9.54
N THR A 368 26.12 19.94 -8.79
CA THR A 368 25.73 18.64 -9.34
C THR A 368 24.30 18.26 -8.99
N ALA A 369 23.62 17.56 -9.89
CA ALA A 369 22.29 17.03 -9.66
C ALA A 369 22.02 15.78 -10.51
N TYR A 370 21.08 14.96 -10.03
CA TYR A 370 20.61 13.77 -10.74
C TYR A 370 19.37 14.08 -11.58
N PHE A 371 19.40 13.70 -12.84
CA PHE A 371 18.25 13.78 -13.76
C PHE A 371 18.03 12.45 -14.46
N ASP A 372 16.82 12.22 -14.99
CA ASP A 372 16.60 11.12 -15.91
C ASP A 372 17.53 11.26 -17.13
N THR A 373 17.87 10.12 -17.75
CA THR A 373 18.91 10.09 -18.78
C THR A 373 18.58 10.99 -19.97
N ASN A 374 17.30 11.11 -20.36
CA ASN A 374 16.93 11.97 -21.48
C ASN A 374 17.08 13.45 -21.15
N THR A 375 16.72 13.86 -19.93
CA THR A 375 16.89 15.23 -19.46
C THR A 375 18.37 15.59 -19.27
N ALA A 376 19.16 14.68 -18.69
CA ALA A 376 20.61 14.85 -18.55
C ALA A 376 21.30 15.03 -19.91
N ASP A 377 21.00 14.15 -20.88
CA ASP A 377 21.59 14.20 -22.22
C ASP A 377 21.23 15.51 -22.94
N LYS A 378 20.00 16.02 -22.76
CA LYS A 378 19.60 17.33 -23.29
C LYS A 378 20.38 18.47 -22.66
N LEU A 379 20.55 18.48 -21.32
CA LEU A 379 21.31 19.52 -20.62
C LEU A 379 22.78 19.57 -21.07
N VAL A 380 23.36 18.40 -21.35
CA VAL A 380 24.72 18.28 -21.90
C VAL A 380 24.77 18.74 -23.36
N ALA A 381 23.83 18.30 -24.20
CA ALA A 381 23.76 18.69 -25.61
C ALA A 381 23.55 20.20 -25.81
N ASP A 382 22.73 20.81 -24.96
CA ASP A 382 22.46 22.26 -24.96
C ASP A 382 23.62 23.07 -24.34
N GLY A 383 24.63 22.40 -23.78
CA GLY A 383 25.83 23.03 -23.22
C GLY A 383 25.58 23.80 -21.92
N PHE A 384 24.62 23.33 -21.11
CA PHE A 384 24.36 23.83 -19.75
C PHE A 384 25.06 22.99 -18.68
N ALA A 385 25.28 21.71 -18.95
CA ALA A 385 25.95 20.79 -18.03
C ALA A 385 26.99 19.92 -18.76
N LYS A 386 27.82 19.22 -18.00
CA LYS A 386 28.72 18.15 -18.48
C LYS A 386 28.45 16.87 -17.69
N GLU A 387 28.68 15.72 -18.32
CA GLU A 387 28.60 14.43 -17.61
C GLU A 387 29.70 14.36 -16.55
N THR A 388 29.36 13.76 -15.40
CA THR A 388 30.32 13.45 -14.34
C THR A 388 30.92 12.05 -14.55
N ASP A 389 31.98 11.72 -13.82
CA ASP A 389 32.57 10.37 -13.84
C ASP A 389 31.70 9.32 -13.10
N GLN A 390 30.59 9.75 -12.51
CA GLN A 390 29.69 8.87 -11.75
C GLN A 390 28.91 7.97 -12.71
N PRO A 391 28.78 6.66 -12.39
CA PRO A 391 28.00 5.76 -13.21
C PRO A 391 26.53 6.19 -13.21
N THR A 392 25.87 6.02 -14.35
CA THR A 392 24.42 6.09 -14.42
C THR A 392 23.82 5.09 -13.45
N LYS A 393 22.86 5.51 -12.62
CA LYS A 393 22.21 4.69 -11.61
C LYS A 393 20.87 4.17 -12.12
N PHE A 394 20.55 2.92 -11.85
CA PHE A 394 19.21 2.38 -12.09
C PHE A 394 18.30 2.72 -10.90
N VAL A 395 17.07 3.14 -11.19
CA VAL A 395 16.08 3.48 -10.18
C VAL A 395 14.79 2.73 -10.49
N ARG A 396 14.35 1.93 -9.52
CA ARG A 396 13.12 1.16 -9.60
C ARG A 396 11.91 2.10 -9.65
N ARG A 397 10.84 1.67 -10.31
CA ARG A 397 9.57 2.39 -10.19
C ARG A 397 8.97 2.17 -8.80
N LEU A 398 8.73 3.25 -8.06
CA LEU A 398 7.98 3.21 -6.81
C LEU A 398 6.53 2.77 -7.06
N ARG A 399 6.02 1.92 -6.17
CA ARG A 399 4.66 1.39 -6.22
C ARG A 399 3.70 2.35 -5.52
N ASP A 400 2.66 2.74 -6.23
CA ASP A 400 1.50 3.40 -5.63
C ASP A 400 0.56 2.33 -5.07
N TYR A 401 0.70 2.03 -3.78
CA TYR A 401 -0.11 1.00 -3.14
C TYR A 401 -1.60 1.36 -3.11
N LEU A 402 -1.95 2.65 -2.99
CA LEU A 402 -3.35 3.08 -2.98
C LEU A 402 -4.02 2.72 -4.30
N TYR A 403 -3.39 3.08 -5.41
CA TYR A 403 -3.87 2.72 -6.73
C TYR A 403 -3.93 1.20 -6.90
N LEU A 404 -2.87 0.47 -6.53
CA LEU A 404 -2.79 -0.98 -6.72
C LEU A 404 -3.86 -1.75 -5.93
N PHE A 405 -4.08 -1.42 -4.65
CA PHE A 405 -5.12 -2.09 -3.87
C PHE A 405 -6.52 -1.81 -4.41
N ARG A 406 -6.80 -0.55 -4.80
CA ARG A 406 -8.08 -0.20 -5.42
C ARG A 406 -8.27 -0.92 -6.76
N SER A 407 -7.25 -0.93 -7.62
CA SER A 407 -7.35 -1.60 -8.93
C SER A 407 -7.61 -3.10 -8.78
N VAL A 408 -6.92 -3.76 -7.85
CA VAL A 408 -7.16 -5.19 -7.55
C VAL A 408 -8.56 -5.40 -6.98
N GLY A 409 -9.02 -4.53 -6.07
CA GLY A 409 -10.39 -4.58 -5.54
C GLY A 409 -11.46 -4.47 -6.63
N PHE A 410 -11.30 -3.53 -7.58
CA PHE A 410 -12.20 -3.40 -8.73
C PHE A 410 -12.18 -4.63 -9.64
N GLU A 411 -11.01 -5.22 -9.89
CA GLU A 411 -10.89 -6.45 -10.68
C GLU A 411 -11.61 -7.63 -9.99
N GLN A 412 -11.46 -7.75 -8.66
CA GLN A 412 -12.14 -8.78 -7.87
C GLN A 412 -13.67 -8.61 -7.94
N GLU A 413 -14.18 -7.38 -7.90
CA GLU A 413 -15.62 -7.12 -8.05
C GLU A 413 -16.13 -7.56 -9.43
N GLN A 414 -15.42 -7.21 -10.50
CA GLN A 414 -15.78 -7.63 -11.86
C GLN A 414 -15.79 -9.16 -12.02
N VAL A 415 -14.83 -9.84 -11.40
CA VAL A 415 -14.77 -11.30 -11.38
C VAL A 415 -15.94 -11.88 -10.59
N ALA A 416 -16.27 -11.33 -9.43
CA ALA A 416 -17.39 -11.79 -8.61
C ALA A 416 -18.74 -11.62 -9.33
N ASP A 417 -18.97 -10.48 -9.98
CA ASP A 417 -20.17 -10.24 -10.79
C ASP A 417 -20.27 -11.22 -11.96
N THR A 418 -19.14 -11.49 -12.62
CA THR A 418 -19.05 -12.50 -13.70
C THR A 418 -19.37 -13.90 -13.17
N MET A 419 -18.84 -14.28 -12.00
CA MET A 419 -19.14 -15.56 -11.36
C MET A 419 -20.64 -15.71 -11.07
N SER A 420 -21.28 -14.68 -10.51
CA SER A 420 -22.71 -14.70 -10.20
C SER A 420 -23.56 -14.87 -11.46
N ARG A 421 -23.22 -14.14 -12.54
CA ARG A 421 -23.88 -14.29 -13.85
C ARG A 421 -23.73 -15.72 -14.40
N LEU A 422 -22.52 -16.26 -14.41
CA LEU A 422 -22.25 -17.61 -14.91
C LEU A 422 -22.95 -18.71 -14.09
N GLN A 423 -23.08 -18.53 -12.78
CA GLN A 423 -23.84 -19.44 -11.93
C GLN A 423 -25.33 -19.44 -12.29
N SER A 424 -25.92 -18.25 -12.51
CA SER A 424 -27.32 -18.12 -12.95
C SER A 424 -27.56 -18.75 -14.34
N GLU A 425 -26.66 -18.50 -15.28
CA GLU A 425 -26.70 -19.10 -16.63
C GLU A 425 -26.58 -20.63 -16.55
N SER A 426 -25.66 -21.15 -15.74
CA SER A 426 -25.48 -22.59 -15.51
C SER A 426 -26.75 -23.23 -14.95
N ALA A 427 -27.38 -22.63 -13.95
CA ALA A 427 -28.64 -23.12 -13.39
C ALA A 427 -29.76 -23.19 -14.45
N THR A 428 -29.83 -22.19 -15.34
CA THR A 428 -30.80 -22.16 -16.45
C THR A 428 -30.53 -23.29 -17.45
N VAL A 429 -29.28 -23.54 -17.82
CA VAL A 429 -28.89 -24.62 -18.74
C VAL A 429 -29.16 -25.99 -18.13
N ILE A 430 -28.87 -26.19 -16.84
CA ILE A 430 -29.17 -27.45 -16.13
C ILE A 430 -30.67 -27.75 -16.17
N GLU A 431 -31.51 -26.74 -15.91
CA GLU A 431 -32.96 -26.88 -15.95
C GLU A 431 -33.50 -27.15 -17.36
N ALA A 432 -32.93 -26.49 -18.39
CA ALA A 432 -33.28 -26.76 -19.78
C ALA A 432 -32.90 -28.19 -20.19
N ALA A 433 -31.73 -28.68 -19.78
CA ALA A 433 -31.29 -30.05 -20.01
C ALA A 433 -32.21 -31.08 -19.34
N ARG A 434 -32.66 -30.80 -18.10
CA ARG A 434 -33.65 -31.64 -17.40
C ARG A 434 -34.95 -31.76 -18.21
N LYS A 435 -35.52 -30.64 -18.65
CA LYS A 435 -36.74 -30.63 -19.49
C LYS A 435 -36.55 -31.35 -20.83
N ALA A 436 -35.39 -31.19 -21.46
CA ALA A 436 -35.07 -31.89 -22.70
C ALA A 436 -35.03 -33.42 -22.49
N ASN A 437 -34.43 -33.88 -21.38
CA ASN A 437 -34.40 -35.30 -21.03
C ASN A 437 -35.81 -35.86 -20.75
N GLU A 438 -36.68 -35.10 -20.09
CA GLU A 438 -38.09 -35.47 -19.89
C GLU A 438 -38.83 -35.61 -21.23
N GLN A 439 -38.59 -34.70 -22.19
CA GLN A 439 -39.16 -34.81 -23.53
C GLN A 439 -38.63 -36.02 -24.30
N ILE A 440 -37.33 -36.33 -24.21
CA ILE A 440 -36.73 -37.52 -24.83
C ILE A 440 -37.38 -38.79 -24.28
N ALA A 441 -37.57 -38.86 -22.95
CA ALA A 441 -38.23 -39.98 -22.30
C ALA A 441 -39.68 -40.13 -22.79
N TYR A 442 -40.44 -39.04 -22.82
CA TYR A 442 -41.82 -39.02 -23.32
C TYR A 442 -41.91 -39.50 -24.78
N ARG A 443 -41.07 -38.96 -25.68
CA ARG A 443 -41.06 -39.35 -27.11
C ARG A 443 -40.59 -40.78 -27.32
N THR A 444 -39.72 -41.28 -26.46
CA THR A 444 -39.28 -42.68 -26.48
C THR A 444 -40.43 -43.63 -26.13
N ASP A 445 -41.22 -43.29 -25.11
CA ASP A 445 -42.42 -44.03 -24.72
C ASP A 445 -43.50 -44.00 -25.82
N GLU A 446 -43.81 -42.83 -26.38
CA GLU A 446 -44.74 -42.66 -27.49
C GLU A 446 -44.34 -43.52 -28.71
N ARG A 447 -43.06 -43.48 -29.09
CA ARG A 447 -42.53 -44.32 -30.18
C ARG A 447 -42.71 -45.81 -29.88
N ASN A 448 -42.53 -46.24 -28.64
CA ASN A 448 -42.69 -47.65 -28.27
C ASN A 448 -44.16 -48.08 -28.38
N LYS A 449 -45.11 -47.25 -27.91
CA LYS A 449 -46.56 -47.48 -28.06
C LYS A 449 -46.98 -47.57 -29.53
N LEU A 450 -46.54 -46.62 -30.36
CA LEU A 450 -46.84 -46.63 -31.79
C LEU A 450 -46.27 -47.87 -32.51
N ARG A 451 -45.11 -48.38 -32.06
CA ARG A 451 -44.56 -49.64 -32.58
C ARG A 451 -45.42 -50.85 -32.20
N GLU A 452 -45.94 -50.88 -30.98
CA GLU A 452 -46.86 -51.91 -30.53
C GLU A 452 -48.17 -51.89 -31.32
N ASP A 453 -48.77 -50.70 -31.48
CA ASP A 453 -49.99 -50.51 -32.27
C ASP A 453 -49.81 -50.94 -33.72
N LYS A 454 -48.68 -50.58 -34.34
CA LYS A 454 -48.33 -51.07 -35.67
C LYS A 454 -48.31 -52.60 -35.72
N GLY A 455 -47.68 -53.24 -34.73
CA GLY A 455 -47.65 -54.71 -34.63
C GLY A 455 -49.02 -55.35 -34.38
N ASN A 456 -49.96 -54.63 -33.74
CA ASN A 456 -51.36 -55.04 -33.64
C ASN A 456 -52.06 -54.94 -35.00
N PHE A 457 -51.93 -53.82 -35.71
CA PHE A 457 -52.53 -53.62 -37.03
C PHE A 457 -52.00 -54.62 -38.08
N ASP A 458 -50.70 -54.92 -38.06
CA ASP A 458 -50.11 -55.92 -38.95
C ASP A 458 -50.72 -57.32 -38.70
N ARG A 459 -51.02 -57.67 -37.43
CA ARG A 459 -51.73 -58.91 -37.08
C ARG A 459 -53.18 -58.92 -37.55
N GLU A 460 -53.91 -57.83 -37.31
CA GLU A 460 -55.30 -57.69 -37.77
C GLU A 460 -55.39 -57.79 -39.30
N LEU A 461 -54.48 -57.14 -40.02
CA LEU A 461 -54.40 -57.21 -41.47
C LEU A 461 -54.19 -58.65 -41.96
N SER A 462 -53.29 -59.40 -41.32
CA SER A 462 -53.05 -60.82 -41.63
C SER A 462 -54.32 -61.66 -41.43
N VAL A 463 -55.04 -61.47 -40.32
CA VAL A 463 -56.31 -62.17 -40.05
C VAL A 463 -57.37 -61.82 -41.10
N LEU A 464 -57.49 -60.54 -41.48
CA LEU A 464 -58.44 -60.11 -42.51
C LEU A 464 -58.11 -60.69 -43.88
N GLN A 465 -56.82 -60.75 -44.24
CA GLN A 465 -56.36 -61.39 -45.49
C GLN A 465 -56.71 -62.89 -45.51
N GLU A 466 -56.48 -63.59 -44.39
CA GLU A 466 -56.86 -65.00 -44.27
C GLU A 466 -58.37 -65.19 -44.41
N TYR A 467 -59.16 -64.35 -43.73
CA TYR A 467 -60.62 -64.40 -43.78
C TYR A 467 -61.16 -64.12 -45.19
N LEU A 468 -60.61 -63.12 -45.88
CA LEU A 468 -60.93 -62.81 -47.27
C LEU A 468 -60.65 -64.02 -48.18
N GLY A 469 -59.49 -64.65 -48.03
CA GLY A 469 -59.13 -65.86 -48.77
C GLY A 469 -60.13 -67.01 -48.55
N ARG A 470 -60.58 -67.23 -47.30
CA ARG A 470 -61.61 -68.23 -46.99
C ARG A 470 -62.95 -67.90 -47.66
N ILE A 471 -63.38 -66.63 -47.66
CA ILE A 471 -64.61 -66.20 -48.34
C ILE A 471 -64.49 -66.42 -49.85
N GLU A 472 -63.37 -66.07 -50.47
CA GLU A 472 -63.15 -66.26 -51.90
C GLU A 472 -63.16 -67.74 -52.30
N GLN A 473 -62.56 -68.60 -51.48
CA GLN A 473 -62.63 -70.05 -51.65
C GLN A 473 -64.07 -70.56 -51.55
N ALA A 474 -64.81 -70.16 -50.50
CA ALA A 474 -66.21 -70.54 -50.31
C ALA A 474 -67.10 -70.07 -51.47
N ARG A 475 -66.93 -68.83 -51.93
CA ARG A 475 -67.63 -68.26 -53.09
C ARG A 475 -67.34 -69.06 -54.35
N THR A 476 -66.09 -69.46 -54.56
CA THR A 476 -65.68 -70.28 -55.72
C THR A 476 -66.31 -71.68 -55.65
N ALA A 477 -66.29 -72.33 -54.49
CA ALA A 477 -66.93 -73.62 -54.27
C ALA A 477 -68.45 -73.56 -54.51
N GLN A 478 -69.14 -72.54 -53.99
CA GLN A 478 -70.57 -72.33 -54.23
C GLN A 478 -70.88 -72.11 -55.71
N ARG A 479 -70.07 -71.32 -56.43
CA ARG A 479 -70.22 -71.15 -57.89
C ARG A 479 -70.08 -72.48 -58.64
N GLN A 480 -69.11 -73.31 -58.25
CA GLN A 480 -68.94 -74.64 -58.83
C GLN A 480 -70.15 -75.54 -58.55
N GLN A 481 -70.64 -75.57 -57.31
CA GLN A 481 -71.85 -76.32 -56.93
C GLN A 481 -73.09 -75.86 -57.71
N LEU A 482 -73.31 -74.55 -57.81
CA LEU A 482 -74.42 -73.97 -58.58
C LEU A 482 -74.34 -74.39 -60.05
N SER A 483 -73.13 -74.36 -60.65
CA SER A 483 -72.92 -74.79 -62.03
C SER A 483 -73.18 -76.30 -62.22
N ALA A 484 -72.82 -77.13 -61.24
CA ALA A 484 -73.08 -78.57 -61.26
C ALA A 484 -74.58 -78.88 -61.11
N LEU A 485 -75.27 -78.23 -60.18
CA LEU A 485 -76.72 -78.33 -60.00
C LEU A 485 -77.47 -77.88 -61.26
N TYR A 486 -77.05 -76.77 -61.88
CA TYR A 486 -77.65 -76.29 -63.13
C TYR A 486 -77.50 -77.31 -64.27
N ARG A 487 -76.31 -77.91 -64.43
CA ARG A 487 -76.07 -79.00 -65.41
C ARG A 487 -76.92 -80.23 -65.11
N SER A 488 -77.01 -80.63 -63.85
CA SER A 488 -77.83 -81.77 -63.39
C SER A 488 -79.31 -81.55 -63.69
N ASN A 489 -79.86 -80.41 -63.28
CA ASN A 489 -81.25 -80.02 -63.56
C ASN A 489 -81.53 -80.03 -65.06
N ARG A 490 -80.63 -79.46 -65.88
CA ARG A 490 -80.77 -79.48 -67.34
C ARG A 490 -80.78 -80.91 -67.92
N ASN A 491 -79.96 -81.81 -67.39
CA ASN A 491 -79.96 -83.21 -67.80
C ASN A 491 -81.26 -83.92 -67.39
N LEU A 492 -81.74 -83.69 -66.16
CA LEU A 492 -83.02 -84.22 -65.69
C LEU A 492 -84.19 -83.71 -66.54
N THR A 493 -84.22 -82.43 -66.91
CA THR A 493 -85.24 -81.88 -67.81
C THR A 493 -85.22 -82.60 -69.16
N LYS A 494 -84.04 -82.80 -69.76
CA LYS A 494 -83.91 -83.58 -71.01
C LYS A 494 -84.41 -85.02 -70.86
N GLN A 495 -84.14 -85.67 -69.73
CA GLN A 495 -84.62 -87.03 -69.45
C GLN A 495 -86.14 -87.08 -69.26
N LEU A 496 -86.74 -86.07 -68.64
CA LEU A 496 -88.19 -85.96 -68.49
C LEU A 496 -88.88 -85.70 -69.83
N GLU A 497 -88.29 -84.87 -70.70
CA GLU A 497 -88.75 -84.65 -72.06
C GLU A 497 -88.70 -85.94 -72.90
N SER A 498 -87.58 -86.67 -72.84
CA SER A 498 -87.46 -87.96 -73.54
C SER A 498 -88.40 -89.03 -72.97
N GLY A 499 -88.55 -89.09 -71.64
CA GLY A 499 -89.48 -90.01 -70.96
C GLY A 499 -90.96 -89.71 -71.23
N ARG A 500 -91.33 -88.43 -71.33
CA ARG A 500 -92.69 -88.00 -71.71
C ARG A 500 -92.99 -88.32 -73.17
N SER A 501 -92.00 -88.15 -74.05
CA SER A 501 -92.10 -88.59 -75.45
C SER A 501 -92.26 -90.12 -75.56
N GLY A 502 -91.53 -90.89 -74.73
CA GLY A 502 -91.64 -92.35 -74.63
C GLY A 502 -92.99 -92.84 -74.06
N ARG A 503 -93.56 -92.14 -73.08
CA ARG A 503 -94.89 -92.46 -72.51
C ARG A 503 -96.04 -92.13 -73.45
N LEU A 504 -95.89 -91.06 -74.25
CA LEU A 504 -96.83 -90.74 -75.33
C LEU A 504 -96.77 -91.79 -76.45
N THR A 505 -95.63 -92.44 -76.67
CA THR A 505 -95.53 -93.57 -77.61
C THR A 505 -96.11 -94.87 -77.03
N SER A 506 -96.03 -95.11 -75.72
CA SER A 506 -96.62 -96.32 -75.10
C SER A 506 -98.14 -96.24 -74.88
N LEU A 507 -98.71 -95.04 -74.69
CA LEU A 507 -100.16 -94.84 -74.59
C LEU A 507 -100.88 -94.79 -75.95
N ALA A 508 -100.13 -94.75 -77.05
CA ALA A 508 -100.66 -94.76 -78.42
C ALA A 508 -100.67 -96.16 -79.08
N LYS A 509 -100.49 -97.25 -78.32
CA LYS A 509 -100.52 -98.61 -78.86
C LYS A 509 -101.84 -99.34 -78.52
N PRO A 510 -102.72 -99.63 -79.51
CA PRO A 510 -103.98 -100.35 -79.30
C PRO A 510 -103.77 -101.86 -79.09
N PRO A 511 -104.75 -102.59 -78.51
CA PRO A 511 -104.64 -104.02 -78.25
C PRO A 511 -104.68 -104.82 -79.55
N GLN A 512 -103.82 -105.83 -79.68
CA GLN A 512 -103.94 -106.87 -80.70
C GLN A 512 -103.92 -108.26 -80.06
N SER A 513 -104.87 -109.05 -80.55
CA SER A 513 -105.19 -110.45 -80.35
C SER A 513 -104.11 -111.41 -80.86
N GLN A 514 -103.68 -112.35 -80.03
CA GLN A 514 -103.85 -113.80 -80.19
C GLN A 514 -103.44 -114.51 -78.91
#